data_AF-C3ZJ43-F1
#
_entry.id   AF-C3ZJ43-F1
#
_cell.length_a   1.000
_cell.length_b   1.000
_cell.length_c   1.000
_cell.angle_alpha   90.00
_cell.angle_beta   90.00
_cell.angle_gamma   90.00
#
_symmetry.space_group_name_H-M   'P 1'
#
loop_
_entity.id
_entity.type
_entity.pdbx_description
1 polymer ?
#
loop_
_entity_poly.entity_id
_entity_poly.type
_entity_poly.pdbx_seq_one_letter_code
_entity_poly.pdbx_strand_id
1 'polypeptide(L)'
;MDKFVVRLPRETAAKAKSKSQGKVYKQATIESLQRVVVIEDIERLKVTLELEGQSTRVLLEALTELNKKIPSKQVLLSTKIGHAVNKLKRHEDKEVASLARSIVLKWKHFIQDQDNKPVLEVRCDLKTEKTRTSGRRMLAESLGLEEGHLLPETIERETFHMCRRLLDRGYKRTMRKLIFTLKGNEDTRKLVLNGELAVKELVKSLKCKS
;
A
#
# COMPACT_ATOMS: atom_id res chain seq x y z
N MET A 1 39.80 -5.44 -46.44
CA MET A 1 39.44 -4.21 -45.71
C MET A 1 39.53 -4.52 -44.23
N ASP A 2 40.72 -4.37 -43.65
CA ASP A 2 40.98 -4.64 -42.24
C ASP A 2 40.52 -3.46 -41.39
N LYS A 3 39.66 -3.75 -40.41
CA LYS A 3 39.20 -2.78 -39.41
C LYS A 3 40.26 -2.69 -38.32
N PHE A 4 41.01 -1.59 -38.29
CA PHE A 4 41.96 -1.31 -37.22
C PHE A 4 41.23 -1.12 -35.89
N VAL A 5 41.55 -1.96 -34.90
CA VAL A 5 41.16 -1.75 -33.50
C VAL A 5 42.18 -0.80 -32.87
N VAL A 6 41.80 0.46 -32.69
CA VAL A 6 42.59 1.44 -31.94
C VAL A 6 42.47 1.11 -30.45
N ARG A 7 43.54 0.61 -29.84
CA ARG A 7 43.63 0.43 -28.38
C ARG A 7 44.01 1.77 -27.74
N LEU A 8 43.06 2.42 -27.09
CA LEU A 8 43.32 3.58 -26.23
C LEU A 8 44.08 3.13 -24.96
N PRO A 9 45.12 3.86 -24.51
CA PRO A 9 45.81 3.58 -23.26
C PRO A 9 44.85 3.65 -22.08
N ARG A 10 44.94 2.67 -21.19
CA ARG A 10 44.15 2.60 -19.95
C ARG A 10 44.56 3.77 -19.06
N GLU A 11 43.71 4.78 -18.93
CA GLU A 11 43.91 5.86 -17.96
C GLU A 11 44.17 5.24 -16.57
N THR A 12 45.29 5.66 -15.97
CA THR A 12 45.68 5.28 -14.62
C THR A 12 44.52 5.55 -13.67
N ALA A 13 44.10 4.51 -12.94
CA ALA A 13 42.97 4.53 -12.03
C ALA A 13 42.99 5.78 -11.14
N ALA A 14 42.19 6.77 -11.53
CA ALA A 14 41.90 7.93 -10.70
C ALA A 14 41.21 7.43 -9.43
N LYS A 15 41.94 7.50 -8.31
CA LYS A 15 41.50 7.49 -6.91
C LYS A 15 40.18 6.76 -6.68
N ALA A 16 40.29 5.48 -6.32
CA ALA A 16 39.18 4.72 -5.73
C ALA A 16 38.52 5.56 -4.63
N LYS A 17 37.27 5.97 -4.87
CA LYS A 17 36.41 6.64 -3.90
C LYS A 17 36.46 5.82 -2.60
N SER A 18 36.75 6.48 -1.48
CA SER A 18 36.71 5.84 -0.16
C SER A 18 35.41 5.08 0.00
N LYS A 19 35.49 3.78 0.28
CA LYS A 19 34.33 2.96 0.62
C LYS A 19 33.64 3.65 1.80
N SER A 20 32.41 4.12 1.61
CA SER A 20 31.58 4.59 2.71
C SER A 20 31.54 3.46 3.75
N GLN A 21 31.84 3.79 5.01
CA GLN A 21 31.70 2.85 6.11
C GLN A 21 30.30 2.25 6.04
N GLY A 22 30.21 0.93 5.89
CA GLY A 22 28.94 0.23 5.75
C GLY A 22 28.04 0.55 6.94
N LYS A 23 26.76 0.81 6.68
CA LYS A 23 25.78 1.05 7.75
C LYS A 23 25.79 -0.15 8.71
N VAL A 24 26.20 0.08 9.95
CA VAL A 24 26.08 -0.91 11.02
C VAL A 24 24.61 -0.94 11.43
N TYR A 25 23.87 -1.94 10.98
CA TYR A 25 22.51 -2.17 11.42
C TYR A 25 22.55 -2.86 12.78
N LYS A 26 22.05 -2.20 13.82
CA LYS A 26 21.79 -2.83 15.12
C LYS A 26 20.37 -3.41 15.10
N GLN A 27 20.20 -4.61 15.61
CA GLN A 27 18.88 -5.20 15.79
C GLN A 27 18.11 -4.40 16.85
N ALA A 28 16.91 -3.95 16.50
CA ALA A 28 15.99 -3.27 17.42
C ALA A 28 14.99 -4.28 17.99
N THR A 29 14.76 -4.25 19.30
CA THR A 29 13.72 -5.06 19.94
C THR A 29 12.35 -4.52 19.57
N ILE A 30 11.34 -5.39 19.44
CA ILE A 30 9.96 -5.01 19.08
C ILE A 30 9.43 -3.93 20.03
N GLU A 31 9.71 -4.04 21.33
CA GLU A 31 9.34 -3.08 22.36
C GLU A 31 10.03 -1.72 22.21
N SER A 32 11.14 -1.59 21.48
CA SER A 32 11.79 -0.29 21.26
C SER A 32 11.04 0.58 20.24
N LEU A 33 10.13 -0.03 19.46
CA LEU A 33 9.37 0.68 18.45
C LEU A 33 8.35 1.61 19.10
N GLN A 34 8.23 2.82 18.55
CA GLN A 34 7.33 3.86 19.06
C GLN A 34 5.85 3.45 19.05
N ARG A 35 5.45 2.64 18.06
CA ARG A 35 4.06 2.19 17.87
C ARG A 35 3.70 0.93 18.66
N VAL A 36 4.71 0.23 19.20
CA VAL A 36 4.48 -0.94 20.03
C VAL A 36 4.38 -0.47 21.47
N VAL A 37 3.22 -0.72 22.05
CA VAL A 37 2.88 -0.33 23.41
C VAL A 37 2.51 -1.58 24.18
N VAL A 38 3.22 -1.83 25.28
CA VAL A 38 2.90 -2.88 26.24
C VAL A 38 1.78 -2.33 27.13
N ILE A 39 0.66 -3.06 27.21
CA ILE A 39 -0.54 -2.57 27.92
C ILE A 39 -0.25 -2.41 29.42
N GLU A 40 0.44 -3.37 30.02
CA GLU A 40 0.88 -3.35 31.43
C GLU A 40 1.69 -2.09 31.76
N ASP A 41 2.60 -1.67 30.86
CA ASP A 41 3.40 -0.45 31.06
C ASP A 41 2.51 0.81 31.09
N ILE A 42 1.48 0.85 30.25
CA ILE A 42 0.54 1.98 30.22
C ILE A 42 -0.32 2.00 31.49
N GLU A 43 -0.77 0.83 31.95
CA GLU A 43 -1.55 0.73 33.18
C GLU A 43 -0.72 1.09 34.41
N ARG A 44 0.54 0.65 34.48
CA ARG A 44 1.50 1.09 35.50
C ARG A 44 1.67 2.61 35.48
N LEU A 45 1.96 3.19 34.32
CA LEU A 45 2.13 4.65 34.18
C LEU A 45 0.85 5.40 34.54
N LYS A 46 -0.31 4.86 34.20
CA LYS A 46 -1.61 5.45 34.58
C LYS A 46 -1.74 5.57 36.08
N VAL A 47 -1.53 4.48 36.82
CA VAL A 47 -1.65 4.48 38.29
C VAL A 47 -0.66 5.48 38.90
N THR A 48 0.57 5.54 38.39
CA THR A 48 1.57 6.53 38.82
C THR A 48 1.12 7.97 38.59
N LEU A 49 0.45 8.26 37.47
CA LEU A 49 -0.01 9.61 37.12
C LEU A 49 -1.33 10.00 37.82
N GLU A 50 -2.16 9.03 38.23
CA GLU A 50 -3.42 9.28 38.93
C GLU A 50 -3.24 9.45 40.45
N LEU A 51 -2.16 8.92 41.04
CA LEU A 51 -1.90 9.04 42.46
C LEU A 51 -1.69 10.50 42.89
N GLU A 52 -2.51 10.97 43.83
CA GLU A 52 -2.44 12.33 44.37
C GLU A 52 -1.23 12.48 45.31
N GLY A 53 -0.51 13.60 45.23
CA GLY A 53 0.69 13.85 46.05
C GLY A 53 2.01 13.31 45.49
N GLN A 54 2.05 12.88 44.23
CA GLN A 54 3.29 12.47 43.55
C GLN A 54 4.25 13.64 43.39
N SER A 55 5.56 13.35 43.48
CA SER A 55 6.59 14.36 43.24
C SER A 55 6.63 14.77 41.77
N THR A 56 6.92 16.04 41.51
CA THR A 56 7.05 16.59 40.15
C THR A 56 8.04 15.79 39.28
N ARG A 57 9.12 15.27 39.88
CA ARG A 57 10.13 14.47 39.19
C ARG A 57 9.57 13.16 38.64
N VAL A 58 8.83 12.42 39.46
CA VAL A 58 8.21 11.14 39.06
C VAL A 58 7.17 11.37 37.96
N LEU A 59 6.39 12.45 38.05
CA LEU A 59 5.43 12.82 37.00
C LEU A 59 6.14 13.13 35.67
N LEU A 60 7.26 13.87 35.71
CA LEU A 60 8.04 14.16 34.51
C LEU A 60 8.64 12.89 33.91
N GLU A 61 9.24 12.02 34.71
CA GLU A 61 9.79 10.75 34.25
C GLU A 61 8.71 9.90 33.57
N ALA A 62 7.56 9.70 34.22
CA ALA A 62 6.44 8.96 33.66
C ALA A 62 5.91 9.56 32.35
N LEU A 63 5.75 10.89 32.28
CA LEU A 63 5.33 11.58 31.06
C LEU A 63 6.38 11.48 29.94
N THR A 64 7.67 11.51 30.26
CA THR A 64 8.73 11.34 29.25
C THR A 64 8.75 9.92 28.69
N GLU A 65 8.56 8.90 29.51
CA GLU A 65 8.40 7.52 29.06
C GLU A 65 7.19 7.36 28.16
N LEU A 66 6.07 7.95 28.57
CA LEU A 66 4.83 7.93 27.81
C LEU A 66 4.96 8.64 26.45
N ASN A 67 5.73 9.74 26.38
CA ASN A 67 5.98 10.48 25.14
C ASN A 67 6.83 9.70 24.12
N LYS A 68 7.65 8.74 24.58
CA LYS A 68 8.40 7.84 23.69
C LYS A 68 7.46 6.92 22.91
N LYS A 69 6.23 6.72 23.39
CA LYS A 69 5.22 5.82 22.83
C LYS A 69 4.07 6.57 22.17
N ILE A 70 3.48 5.96 21.15
CA ILE A 70 2.23 6.43 20.53
C ILE A 70 1.21 5.28 20.61
N PRO A 71 0.37 5.25 21.65
CA PRO A 71 -0.69 4.26 21.77
C PRO A 71 -1.75 4.43 20.68
N SER A 72 -2.36 3.31 20.30
CA SER A 72 -3.47 3.30 19.33
C SER A 72 -4.74 3.89 19.96
N LYS A 73 -5.71 4.27 19.11
CA LYS A 73 -7.03 4.74 19.55
C LYS A 73 -7.72 3.75 20.49
N GLN A 74 -7.62 2.45 20.22
CA GLN A 74 -8.19 1.40 21.07
C GLN A 74 -7.50 1.31 22.44
N VAL A 75 -6.16 1.42 22.50
CA VAL A 75 -5.41 1.41 23.76
C VAL A 75 -5.74 2.65 24.61
N LEU A 76 -5.89 3.81 23.99
CA LEU A 76 -6.28 5.04 24.69
C LEU A 76 -7.69 4.96 25.28
N LEU A 77 -8.64 4.37 24.55
CA LEU A 77 -10.02 4.19 25.00
C LEU A 77 -10.15 3.16 26.12
N SER A 78 -9.44 2.03 26.02
CA SER A 78 -9.48 0.94 27.01
C SER A 78 -8.83 1.33 28.32
N THR A 79 -7.58 1.82 28.27
CA THR A 79 -6.82 2.16 29.48
C THR A 79 -7.27 3.47 30.11
N LYS A 80 -7.88 4.38 29.34
CA LYS A 80 -8.27 5.74 29.75
C LYS A 80 -7.09 6.62 30.19
N ILE A 81 -5.84 6.23 29.88
CA ILE A 81 -4.63 7.00 30.18
C ILE A 81 -4.69 8.45 29.66
N GLY A 82 -5.40 8.68 28.54
CA GLY A 82 -5.62 10.01 27.99
C GLY A 82 -6.31 10.97 28.98
N HIS A 83 -7.21 10.48 29.83
CA HIS A 83 -7.87 11.30 30.84
C HIS A 83 -6.90 11.71 31.95
N ALA A 84 -6.06 10.79 32.43
CA ALA A 84 -5.04 11.06 33.45
C ALA A 84 -4.05 12.13 32.96
N VAL A 85 -3.51 11.98 31.75
CA VAL A 85 -2.60 12.98 31.16
C VAL A 85 -3.31 14.32 30.92
N ASN A 86 -4.59 14.30 30.52
CA ASN A 86 -5.33 15.55 30.31
C ASN A 86 -5.60 16.30 31.64
N LYS A 87 -5.77 15.60 32.77
CA LYS A 87 -5.84 16.22 34.13
C LYS A 87 -4.55 16.98 34.45
N LEU A 88 -3.39 16.38 34.13
CA LEU A 88 -2.06 16.97 34.39
C LEU A 88 -1.75 18.24 33.59
N LYS A 89 -2.54 18.60 32.56
CA LYS A 89 -2.37 19.87 31.84
C LYS A 89 -2.67 21.12 32.70
N ARG A 90 -3.38 20.93 33.82
CA ARG A 90 -3.73 21.95 34.82
C ARG A 90 -2.86 21.86 36.08
N HIS A 91 -1.80 21.05 36.06
CA HIS A 91 -0.87 20.92 37.18
C HIS A 91 -0.18 22.26 37.48
N GLU A 92 0.22 22.47 38.73
CA GLU A 92 0.84 23.72 39.20
C GLU A 92 2.20 23.96 38.51
N ASP A 93 2.99 22.89 38.35
CA ASP A 93 4.24 22.92 37.61
C ASP A 93 4.04 23.09 36.09
N LYS A 94 4.60 24.18 35.56
CA LYS A 94 4.53 24.54 34.14
C LYS A 94 5.18 23.49 33.23
N GLU A 95 6.24 22.83 33.69
CA GLU A 95 6.93 21.81 32.90
C GLU A 95 6.07 20.56 32.70
N VAL A 96 5.49 20.05 33.78
CA VAL A 96 4.54 18.91 33.74
C VAL A 96 3.34 19.26 32.85
N ALA A 97 2.77 20.44 33.04
CA ALA A 97 1.62 20.90 32.25
C ALA A 97 1.96 21.04 30.75
N SER A 98 3.14 21.56 30.40
CA SER A 98 3.55 21.73 29.01
C SER A 98 3.83 20.39 28.32
N LEU A 99 4.48 19.45 29.02
CA LEU A 99 4.75 18.11 28.51
C LEU A 99 3.45 17.32 28.29
N ALA A 100 2.51 17.39 29.25
CA ALA A 100 1.19 16.77 29.12
C ALA A 100 0.39 17.35 27.93
N ARG A 101 0.46 18.67 27.69
CA ARG A 101 -0.16 19.29 26.50
C ARG A 101 0.45 18.77 25.21
N SER A 102 1.77 18.67 25.14
CA SER A 102 2.49 18.16 23.97
C SER A 102 2.08 16.71 23.65
N ILE A 103 2.02 15.84 24.67
CA ILE A 103 1.61 14.43 24.50
C ILE A 103 0.18 14.34 23.96
N VAL A 104 -0.77 15.06 24.57
CA VAL A 104 -2.18 15.04 24.12
C VAL A 104 -2.31 15.55 22.68
N LEU A 105 -1.59 16.62 22.32
CA LEU A 105 -1.57 17.14 20.96
C LEU A 105 -0.98 16.12 19.97
N LYS A 106 0.15 15.50 20.32
CA LYS A 106 0.81 14.48 19.50
C LYS A 106 -0.10 13.28 19.25
N TRP A 107 -0.79 12.80 20.28
CA TRP A 107 -1.76 11.70 20.13
C TRP A 107 -2.95 12.08 19.28
N LYS A 108 -3.51 13.29 19.49
CA LYS A 108 -4.64 13.78 18.70
C LYS A 108 -4.25 13.93 17.22
N HIS A 109 -3.12 14.56 16.93
CA HIS A 109 -2.63 14.75 15.57
C HIS A 109 -2.36 13.40 14.89
N PHE A 110 -1.74 12.46 15.60
CA PHE A 110 -1.49 11.12 15.07
C PHE A 110 -2.78 10.38 14.70
N ILE A 111 -3.81 10.41 15.56
CA ILE A 111 -5.09 9.75 15.27
C ILE A 111 -5.76 10.42 14.07
N GLN A 112 -5.76 11.76 14.01
CA GLN A 112 -6.31 12.49 12.86
C GLN A 112 -5.58 12.17 11.56
N ASP A 113 -4.25 12.09 11.57
CA ASP A 113 -3.45 11.74 10.40
C ASP A 113 -3.68 10.30 9.94
N GLN A 114 -3.90 9.36 10.88
CA GLN A 114 -4.25 7.98 10.52
C GLN A 114 -5.66 7.90 9.94
N ASP A 115 -6.65 8.57 10.53
CA ASP A 115 -8.03 8.59 10.04
C ASP A 115 -8.12 9.25 8.64
N ASN A 116 -7.26 10.24 8.36
CA ASN A 116 -7.18 10.91 7.05
C ASN A 116 -6.38 10.14 5.99
N LYS A 117 -5.72 9.04 6.36
CA LYS A 117 -4.91 8.29 5.40
C LYS A 117 -5.83 7.41 4.55
N PRO A 118 -5.87 7.61 3.21
CA PRO A 118 -6.71 6.78 2.37
C PRO A 118 -6.28 5.31 2.50
N VAL A 119 -7.26 4.41 2.57
CA VAL A 119 -7.00 2.97 2.47
C VAL A 119 -6.28 2.74 1.15
N LEU A 120 -5.06 2.22 1.20
CA LEU A 120 -4.29 1.92 0.00
C LEU A 120 -4.97 0.76 -0.72
N GLU A 121 -5.90 1.08 -1.62
CA GLU A 121 -6.38 0.11 -2.60
C GLU A 121 -5.21 -0.22 -3.53
N VAL A 122 -4.83 -1.49 -3.59
CA VAL A 122 -3.84 -1.96 -4.56
C VAL A 122 -4.48 -1.95 -5.94
N ARG A 123 -4.50 -0.77 -6.57
CA ARG A 123 -4.90 -0.60 -7.97
C ARG A 123 -3.78 -1.09 -8.88
N CYS A 124 -4.15 -1.51 -10.09
CA CYS A 124 -3.16 -1.77 -11.13
C CYS A 124 -2.43 -0.46 -11.51
N ASP A 125 -1.23 -0.55 -12.08
CA ASP A 125 -0.55 0.61 -12.62
C ASP A 125 -1.36 1.24 -13.78
N LEU A 126 -1.19 2.55 -13.98
CA LEU A 126 -1.97 3.33 -14.95
C LEU A 126 -1.88 2.76 -16.38
N LYS A 127 -0.73 2.19 -16.76
CA LYS A 127 -0.54 1.59 -18.08
C LYS A 127 -1.37 0.32 -18.23
N THR A 128 -1.42 -0.51 -17.19
CA THR A 128 -2.27 -1.70 -17.15
C THR A 128 -3.74 -1.33 -17.24
N GLU A 129 -4.19 -0.36 -16.44
CA GLU A 129 -5.55 0.13 -16.45
C GLU A 129 -5.96 0.61 -17.86
N LYS A 130 -5.19 1.54 -18.45
CA LYS A 130 -5.46 2.07 -19.80
C LYS A 130 -5.52 0.99 -20.87
N THR A 131 -4.59 0.02 -20.82
CA THR A 131 -4.54 -1.07 -21.81
C THR A 131 -5.79 -1.95 -21.72
N ARG A 132 -6.20 -2.31 -20.50
CA ARG A 132 -7.37 -3.16 -20.26
C ARG A 132 -8.68 -2.43 -20.60
N THR A 133 -8.81 -1.16 -20.22
CA THR A 133 -9.95 -0.30 -20.60
C THR A 133 -10.07 -0.17 -22.12
N SER A 134 -8.96 0.06 -22.83
CA SER A 134 -8.99 0.11 -24.30
C SER A 134 -9.38 -1.23 -24.91
N GLY A 135 -8.95 -2.36 -24.34
CA GLY A 135 -9.34 -3.69 -24.81
C GLY A 135 -10.84 -3.96 -24.62
N ARG A 136 -11.42 -3.56 -23.47
CA ARG A 136 -12.86 -3.66 -23.21
C ARG A 136 -13.67 -2.81 -24.19
N ARG A 137 -13.21 -1.59 -24.48
CA ARG A 137 -13.84 -0.72 -25.49
C ARG A 137 -13.87 -1.37 -26.87
N MET A 138 -12.74 -1.92 -27.33
CA MET A 138 -12.68 -2.62 -28.63
C MET A 138 -13.55 -3.89 -28.67
N LEU A 139 -13.69 -4.60 -27.55
CA LEU A 139 -14.61 -5.75 -27.45
C LEU A 139 -16.08 -5.31 -27.52
N ALA A 140 -16.44 -4.21 -26.85
CA ALA A 140 -17.78 -3.63 -26.93
C ALA A 140 -18.13 -3.21 -28.37
N GLU A 141 -17.21 -2.51 -29.04
CA GLU A 141 -17.33 -2.14 -30.46
C GLU A 141 -17.52 -3.38 -31.36
N SER A 142 -16.80 -4.48 -31.10
CA SER A 142 -16.89 -5.70 -31.91
C SER A 142 -18.20 -6.46 -31.71
N LEU A 143 -18.79 -6.34 -30.52
CA LEU A 143 -20.07 -6.96 -30.18
C LEU A 143 -21.28 -6.06 -30.52
N GLY A 144 -21.04 -4.80 -30.88
CA GLY A 144 -22.11 -3.82 -31.11
C GLY A 144 -22.84 -3.40 -29.84
N LEU A 145 -22.14 -3.43 -28.70
CA LEU A 145 -22.70 -3.12 -27.38
C LEU A 145 -22.25 -1.74 -26.90
N GLU A 146 -23.07 -1.12 -26.05
CA GLU A 146 -22.73 0.15 -25.41
C GLU A 146 -21.53 0.03 -24.46
N GLU A 147 -20.83 1.15 -24.26
CA GLU A 147 -19.72 1.23 -23.31
C GLU A 147 -20.24 0.97 -21.88
N GLY A 148 -19.62 0.02 -21.17
CA GLY A 148 -20.03 -0.36 -19.81
C GLY A 148 -20.85 -1.66 -19.72
N HIS A 149 -21.11 -2.34 -20.84
CA HIS A 149 -21.75 -3.65 -20.81
C HIS A 149 -20.86 -4.72 -20.14
N LEU A 150 -21.47 -5.60 -19.33
CA LEU A 150 -20.77 -6.62 -18.52
C LEU A 150 -20.10 -7.72 -19.36
N LEU A 151 -20.60 -8.00 -20.57
CA LEU A 151 -20.08 -9.06 -21.43
C LEU A 151 -18.64 -8.80 -21.92
N PRO A 152 -18.31 -7.64 -22.56
CA PRO A 152 -16.92 -7.26 -22.84
C PRO A 152 -16.00 -7.29 -21.61
N GLU A 153 -16.53 -6.88 -20.44
CA GLU A 153 -15.78 -6.91 -19.18
C GLU A 153 -15.49 -8.35 -18.73
N THR A 154 -16.48 -9.25 -18.83
CA THR A 154 -16.33 -10.66 -18.49
C THR A 154 -15.31 -11.35 -19.41
N ILE A 155 -15.39 -11.09 -20.72
CA ILE A 155 -14.44 -11.62 -21.71
C ILE A 155 -13.01 -11.14 -21.39
N GLU A 156 -12.82 -9.86 -21.12
CA GLU A 156 -11.50 -9.31 -20.80
C GLU A 156 -10.95 -9.82 -19.46
N ARG A 157 -11.81 -9.95 -18.44
CA ARG A 157 -11.38 -10.50 -17.14
C ARG A 157 -10.98 -11.97 -17.26
N GLU A 158 -11.71 -12.76 -18.04
CA GLU A 158 -11.36 -14.16 -18.32
C GLU A 158 -10.09 -14.30 -19.14
N THR A 159 -9.86 -13.46 -20.16
CA THR A 159 -8.60 -13.46 -20.90
C THR A 159 -7.42 -13.11 -20.01
N PHE A 160 -7.57 -12.09 -19.17
CA PHE A 160 -6.55 -11.71 -18.21
C PHE A 160 -6.25 -12.83 -17.21
N HIS A 161 -7.28 -13.50 -16.69
CA HIS A 161 -7.13 -14.65 -15.81
C HIS A 161 -6.38 -15.80 -16.51
N MET A 162 -6.80 -16.17 -17.71
CA MET A 162 -6.17 -17.24 -18.50
C MET A 162 -4.74 -16.91 -18.93
N CYS A 163 -4.39 -15.63 -19.09
CA CYS A 163 -3.04 -15.13 -19.36
C CYS A 163 -2.23 -14.86 -18.08
N ARG A 164 -2.52 -15.60 -16.99
CA ARG A 164 -1.77 -15.55 -15.71
C ARG A 164 -1.75 -14.17 -15.05
N ARG A 165 -2.74 -13.32 -15.34
CA ARG A 165 -2.85 -11.95 -14.83
C ARG A 165 -1.66 -11.06 -15.23
N LEU A 166 -1.10 -11.28 -16.40
CA LEU A 166 0.02 -10.50 -16.95
C LEU A 166 -0.36 -9.89 -18.30
N LEU A 167 -0.02 -8.61 -18.51
CA LEU A 167 -0.16 -7.93 -19.80
C LEU A 167 1.02 -8.24 -20.74
N ASP A 168 1.27 -9.52 -20.96
CA ASP A 168 2.34 -9.99 -21.83
C ASP A 168 1.93 -10.00 -23.32
N ARG A 169 2.81 -10.51 -24.18
CA ARG A 169 2.51 -10.68 -25.61
C ARG A 169 1.37 -11.68 -25.84
N GLY A 170 1.20 -12.67 -24.96
CA GLY A 170 0.14 -13.68 -25.02
C GLY A 170 -1.24 -13.07 -24.78
N TYR A 171 -1.39 -12.24 -23.75
CA TYR A 171 -2.62 -11.46 -23.50
C TYR A 171 -2.97 -10.60 -24.71
N LYS A 172 -2.02 -9.80 -25.21
CA LYS A 172 -2.27 -8.89 -26.35
C LYS A 172 -2.65 -9.65 -27.62
N ARG A 173 -2.00 -10.80 -27.89
CA ARG A 173 -2.31 -11.65 -29.04
C ARG A 173 -3.71 -12.26 -28.92
N THR A 174 -4.06 -12.77 -27.75
CA THR A 174 -5.37 -13.39 -27.48
C THR A 174 -6.49 -12.36 -27.59
N MET A 175 -6.31 -11.17 -26.99
CA MET A 175 -7.27 -10.07 -27.09
C MET A 175 -7.51 -9.62 -28.53
N ARG A 176 -6.45 -9.44 -29.33
CA ARG A 176 -6.59 -9.10 -30.76
C ARG A 176 -7.34 -10.19 -31.51
N LYS A 177 -6.98 -11.47 -31.29
CA LYS A 177 -7.65 -12.59 -31.95
C LYS A 177 -9.14 -12.62 -31.62
N LEU A 178 -9.51 -12.43 -30.35
CA LEU A 178 -10.91 -12.32 -29.91
C LEU A 178 -11.66 -11.19 -30.62
N ILE A 179 -11.07 -10.00 -30.67
CA ILE A 179 -11.65 -8.83 -31.34
C ILE A 179 -11.89 -9.15 -32.82
N PHE A 180 -10.89 -9.70 -33.53
CA PHE A 180 -11.04 -10.03 -34.95
C PHE A 180 -12.05 -11.16 -35.20
N THR A 181 -12.09 -12.19 -34.34
CA THR A 181 -13.07 -13.28 -34.49
C THR A 181 -14.49 -12.80 -34.24
N LEU A 182 -14.72 -11.97 -33.22
CA LEU A 182 -16.05 -11.44 -32.91
C LEU A 182 -16.52 -10.43 -33.96
N LYS A 183 -15.59 -9.69 -34.57
CA LYS A 183 -15.89 -8.76 -35.66
C LYS A 183 -16.16 -9.46 -37.00
N GLY A 184 -15.44 -10.54 -37.30
CA GLY A 184 -15.50 -11.24 -38.58
C GLY A 184 -16.52 -12.38 -38.67
N ASN A 185 -16.79 -13.09 -37.58
CA ASN A 185 -17.66 -14.27 -37.57
C ASN A 185 -18.97 -13.99 -36.85
N GLU A 186 -20.02 -13.68 -37.62
CA GLU A 186 -21.33 -13.32 -37.08
C GLU A 186 -21.97 -14.44 -36.25
N ASP A 187 -21.75 -15.70 -36.63
CA ASP A 187 -22.29 -16.86 -35.91
C ASP A 187 -21.72 -16.95 -34.51
N THR A 188 -20.39 -16.83 -34.38
CA THR A 188 -19.73 -16.83 -33.06
C THR A 188 -20.16 -15.66 -32.20
N ARG A 189 -20.42 -14.50 -32.80
CA ARG A 189 -20.94 -13.32 -32.10
C ARG A 189 -22.35 -13.58 -31.56
N LYS A 190 -23.25 -14.14 -32.38
CA LYS A 190 -24.63 -14.48 -31.95
C LYS A 190 -24.63 -15.52 -30.82
N LEU A 191 -23.82 -16.57 -30.94
CA LEU A 191 -23.70 -17.61 -29.89
C LEU A 191 -23.24 -17.03 -28.54
N VAL A 192 -22.32 -16.06 -28.56
CA VAL A 192 -21.83 -15.39 -27.35
C VAL A 192 -22.85 -14.40 -26.79
N LEU A 193 -23.60 -13.69 -27.64
CA LEU A 193 -24.67 -12.78 -27.23
C LEU A 193 -25.86 -13.52 -26.62
N ASN A 194 -26.23 -14.67 -27.19
CA ASN A 194 -27.31 -15.53 -26.69
C ASN A 194 -26.91 -16.32 -25.44
N GLY A 195 -25.61 -16.33 -25.07
CA GLY A 195 -25.09 -17.10 -23.94
C GLY A 195 -24.94 -18.60 -24.20
N GLU A 196 -25.12 -19.05 -25.44
CA GLU A 196 -24.97 -20.45 -25.85
C GLU A 196 -23.50 -20.90 -25.83
N LEU A 197 -22.56 -19.98 -26.09
CA LEU A 197 -21.13 -20.22 -25.96
C LEU A 197 -20.57 -19.59 -24.69
N ALA A 198 -20.08 -20.43 -23.78
CA ALA A 198 -19.46 -19.96 -22.54
C ALA A 198 -18.19 -19.14 -22.83
N VAL A 199 -18.08 -17.96 -22.20
CA VAL A 199 -16.94 -17.04 -22.35
C VAL A 199 -15.60 -17.74 -22.08
N LYS A 200 -15.55 -18.60 -21.07
CA LYS A 200 -14.35 -19.38 -20.73
C LYS A 200 -13.90 -20.31 -21.87
N GLU A 201 -14.84 -20.92 -22.57
CA GLU A 201 -14.55 -21.84 -23.68
C GLU A 201 -14.11 -21.08 -24.93
N LEU A 202 -14.74 -19.93 -25.21
CA LEU A 202 -14.32 -19.01 -26.25
C LEU A 202 -12.87 -18.54 -26.04
N VAL A 203 -12.54 -18.09 -24.84
CA VAL A 203 -11.18 -17.62 -24.53
C VAL A 203 -10.18 -18.79 -24.60
N LYS A 204 -10.57 -19.98 -24.15
CA LYS A 204 -9.73 -21.18 -24.21
C LYS A 204 -9.44 -21.63 -25.63
N SER A 205 -10.42 -21.61 -26.53
CA SER A 205 -10.24 -22.01 -27.93
C SER A 205 -9.34 -21.03 -28.70
N LEU A 206 -9.40 -19.74 -28.35
CA LEU A 206 -8.65 -18.69 -29.03
C LEU A 206 -7.27 -18.46 -28.44
N LYS A 207 -7.03 -18.84 -27.18
CA LYS A 207 -5.70 -18.86 -26.57
C LYS A 207 -4.81 -19.85 -27.34
N CYS A 208 -3.88 -19.33 -28.14
CA CYS A 208 -2.86 -20.16 -28.76
C CYS A 208 -2.09 -20.92 -27.66
N LYS A 209 -1.91 -22.23 -27.83
CA LYS A 209 -0.82 -22.95 -27.18
C LYS A 209 0.47 -22.22 -27.57
N SER A 210 1.18 -21.72 -26.56
CA SER A 210 2.50 -21.11 -26.71
C SER A 210 3.47 -22.09 -27.35
#